data_AF-A0A1V6HAL2-F1
#
_entry.id   AF-A0A1V6HAL2-F1
#
_cell.length_a   1.000
_cell.length_b   1.000
_cell.length_c   1.000
_cell.angle_alpha   90.00
_cell.angle_beta   90.00
_cell.angle_gamma   90.00
#
_symmetry.space_group_name_H-M   'P 1'
#
loop_
_entity.id
_entity.type
_entity.pdbx_description
1 polymer ?
#
loop_
_entity_poly.entity_id
_entity_poly.type
_entity_poly.pdbx_seq_one_letter_code
_entity_poly.pdbx_strand_id
1 'polypeptide(L)'
;MEPPRYYQQPNMNAQFNPYPMQSLYQPVHYPAVRVISIVLQIFSFFVFAAGLICAIFIFASELPIWEFGIVILVIAVTNALILLAIAELIMVLADISISTRATLNHFADVTLRKTQEENKQ
;
A
#
# COMPACT_ATOMS: atom_id res chain seq x y z
N MET A 1 -27.98 -43.16 -20.22
CA MET A 1 -28.70 -42.20 -19.36
C MET A 1 -27.64 -41.39 -18.63
N GLU A 2 -27.29 -40.21 -19.15
CA GLU A 2 -26.41 -39.27 -18.45
C GLU A 2 -27.27 -38.27 -17.66
N PRO A 3 -26.86 -37.87 -16.44
CA PRO A 3 -27.62 -36.94 -15.63
C PRO A 3 -27.49 -35.48 -16.14
N PRO A 4 -28.51 -34.63 -15.94
CA PRO A 4 -28.50 -33.26 -16.41
C PRO A 4 -27.44 -32.42 -15.66
N ARG A 5 -26.58 -31.76 -16.44
CA ARG A 5 -25.63 -30.75 -15.96
C ARG A 5 -26.43 -29.53 -15.50
N TYR A 6 -26.42 -29.24 -14.20
CA TYR A 6 -26.92 -27.98 -13.67
C TYR A 6 -26.10 -26.83 -14.25
N TYR A 7 -26.72 -26.04 -15.12
CA TYR A 7 -26.19 -24.74 -15.51
C TYR A 7 -26.23 -23.83 -14.29
N GLN A 8 -25.06 -23.49 -13.74
CA GLN A 8 -24.94 -22.33 -12.86
C GLN A 8 -25.37 -21.11 -13.67
N GLN A 9 -26.53 -20.54 -13.32
CA GLN A 9 -26.94 -19.24 -13.80
C GLN A 9 -25.86 -18.23 -13.38
N PRO A 10 -25.22 -17.51 -14.32
CA PRO A 10 -24.38 -16.40 -13.94
C PRO A 10 -25.30 -15.37 -13.30
N ASN A 11 -24.96 -14.95 -12.09
CA ASN A 11 -25.53 -13.82 -11.38
C ASN A 11 -25.76 -12.66 -12.38
N MET A 12 -27.02 -12.45 -12.78
CA MET A 12 -27.44 -11.47 -13.79
C MET A 12 -27.39 -10.01 -13.30
N ASN A 13 -26.73 -9.75 -12.16
CA ASN A 13 -26.49 -8.39 -11.67
C ASN A 13 -25.07 -7.89 -11.94
N ALA A 14 -24.25 -8.64 -12.69
CA ALA A 14 -23.10 -8.05 -13.36
C ALA A 14 -23.64 -7.26 -14.55
N GLN A 15 -23.93 -5.97 -14.33
CA GLN A 15 -24.18 -4.99 -15.38
C GLN A 15 -23.12 -5.19 -16.47
N PHE A 16 -23.54 -5.83 -17.56
CA PHE A 16 -22.67 -6.21 -18.66
C PHE A 16 -22.10 -4.93 -19.23
N ASN A 17 -20.85 -4.60 -18.87
CA ASN A 17 -20.15 -3.45 -19.41
C ASN A 17 -19.70 -3.87 -20.82
N PRO A 18 -20.32 -3.36 -21.91
CA PRO A 18 -20.03 -3.82 -23.27
C PRO A 18 -18.64 -3.36 -23.73
N TYR A 19 -17.96 -2.52 -22.95
CA TYR A 19 -16.60 -2.09 -23.23
C TYR A 19 -15.63 -3.12 -22.67
N PRO A 20 -14.75 -3.73 -23.50
CA PRO A 20 -13.63 -4.46 -22.96
C PRO A 20 -12.85 -3.50 -22.07
N MET A 21 -12.66 -3.86 -20.80
CA MET A 21 -11.71 -3.20 -19.89
C MET A 21 -10.27 -3.47 -20.34
N GLN A 22 -10.00 -3.35 -21.64
CA GLN A 22 -8.66 -3.20 -22.17
C GLN A 22 -8.30 -1.74 -21.88
N SER A 23 -7.76 -1.52 -20.69
CA SER A 23 -7.13 -0.26 -20.34
C SER A 23 -6.05 0.01 -21.39
N LEU A 24 -6.35 0.87 -22.35
CA LEU A 24 -5.34 1.41 -23.28
C LEU A 24 -4.22 2.15 -22.51
N TYR A 25 -4.47 2.43 -21.23
CA TYR A 25 -3.52 2.97 -20.27
C TYR A 25 -2.89 1.85 -19.44
N GLN A 26 -1.57 1.71 -19.56
CA GLN A 26 -0.80 0.86 -18.66
C GLN A 26 -0.96 1.37 -17.21
N PRO A 27 -1.19 0.47 -16.23
CA PRO A 27 -1.22 0.85 -14.83
C PRO A 27 0.14 1.48 -14.47
N VAL A 28 0.12 2.76 -14.10
CA VAL A 28 1.34 3.46 -13.70
C VAL A 28 1.80 2.88 -12.37
N HIS A 29 2.86 2.09 -12.41
CA HIS A 29 3.54 1.63 -11.21
C HIS A 29 4.42 2.77 -10.68
N TYR A 30 4.40 2.98 -9.36
CA TYR A 30 5.35 3.86 -8.67
C TYR A 30 6.44 3.02 -7.97
N PRO A 31 7.40 2.43 -8.72
CA PRO A 31 8.40 1.53 -8.15
C PRO A 31 9.30 2.25 -7.13
N ALA A 32 9.62 3.52 -7.37
CA ALA A 32 10.44 4.33 -6.47
C ALA A 32 9.79 4.51 -5.09
N VAL A 33 8.48 4.74 -5.03
CA VAL A 33 7.76 4.95 -3.77
C VAL A 33 7.73 3.67 -2.94
N ARG A 34 7.54 2.52 -3.60
CA ARG A 34 7.65 1.21 -2.95
C ARG A 34 9.07 0.95 -2.42
N VAL A 35 10.11 1.29 -3.18
CA VAL A 35 11.50 1.16 -2.73
C VAL A 35 11.77 2.04 -1.51
N ILE A 36 11.32 3.29 -1.52
CA ILE A 36 11.48 4.22 -0.39
C ILE A 36 10.81 3.67 0.87
N SER A 37 9.58 3.14 0.75
CA SER A 37 8.88 2.48 1.86
C SER A 37 9.68 1.32 2.44
N ILE A 38 10.19 0.43 1.59
CA ILE A 38 10.98 -0.74 2.03
C ILE A 38 12.26 -0.29 2.75
N VAL A 39 12.95 0.72 2.22
CA VAL A 39 14.17 1.28 2.84
C VAL A 39 13.85 1.87 4.23
N LEU A 40 12.74 2.60 4.37
CA LEU A 40 12.28 3.13 5.66
C LEU A 40 11.96 2.03 6.67
N GLN A 41 11.32 0.94 6.25
CA GLN A 41 11.05 -0.23 7.10
C GLN A 41 12.35 -0.90 7.56
N ILE A 42 13.30 -1.13 6.66
CA ILE A 42 14.61 -1.68 7.02
C ILE A 42 15.31 -0.76 8.02
N PHE A 43 15.25 0.55 7.79
CA PHE A 43 15.83 1.54 8.69
C PHE A 43 15.17 1.54 10.07
N SER A 44 13.85 1.35 10.18
CA SER A 44 13.17 1.24 11.47
C SER A 44 13.67 0.05 12.29
N PHE A 45 13.97 -1.07 11.63
CA PHE A 45 14.59 -2.22 12.31
C PHE A 45 15.99 -1.92 12.83
N PHE A 46 16.81 -1.19 12.06
CA PHE A 46 18.13 -0.77 12.53
C PHE A 46 18.06 0.17 13.74
N VAL A 47 17.13 1.14 13.74
CA VAL A 47 16.91 2.04 14.87
C VAL A 47 16.49 1.26 16.12
N PHE A 48 15.57 0.30 15.97
CA PHE A 48 15.16 -0.56 17.07
C PHE A 48 16.32 -1.42 17.60
N ALA A 49 17.05 -2.09 16.71
CA ALA A 49 18.16 -2.95 17.09
C ALA A 49 19.27 -2.19 17.81
N ALA A 50 19.65 -1.00 17.30
CA ALA A 50 20.64 -0.15 17.93
C ALA A 50 20.20 0.31 19.33
N GLY A 51 18.94 0.72 19.47
CA GLY A 51 18.37 1.09 20.77
C GLY A 51 18.31 -0.08 21.75
N LEU A 52 17.95 -1.26 21.27
CA LEU A 52 17.92 -2.49 22.08
C LEU A 52 19.32 -2.87 22.59
N ILE A 53 20.33 -2.84 21.72
CA ILE A 53 21.73 -3.13 22.10
C ILE A 53 22.21 -2.11 23.14
N CYS A 54 21.91 -0.83 22.94
CA CYS A 54 22.27 0.22 23.89
C CYS A 54 21.60 0.02 25.26
N ALA A 55 20.31 -0.31 25.28
CA ALA A 55 19.57 -0.59 26.51
C ALA A 55 20.14 -1.82 27.24
N ILE A 56 20.46 -2.91 26.52
CA ILE A 56 21.09 -4.11 27.09
C ILE A 56 22.43 -3.75 27.76
N PHE A 57 23.26 -2.94 27.10
CA PHE A 57 24.54 -2.53 27.66
C PHE A 57 24.39 -1.73 28.96
N ILE A 58 23.38 -0.86 29.03
CA ILE A 58 23.07 -0.10 30.26
C ILE A 58 22.57 -1.02 31.36
N PHE A 59 21.66 -1.95 31.04
CA PHE A 59 21.16 -2.91 32.03
C PHE A 59 22.24 -3.87 32.55
N ALA A 60 23.24 -4.19 31.71
CA ALA A 60 24.38 -5.00 32.09
C ALA A 60 25.46 -4.20 32.85
N SER A 61 25.36 -2.87 32.90
CA SER A 61 26.30 -2.05 33.66
C SER A 61 26.00 -2.14 35.16
N GLU A 62 27.05 -2.17 36.00
CA GLU A 62 26.91 -2.15 37.47
C GLU A 62 26.57 -0.74 38.02
N LEU A 63 26.34 0.22 37.12
CA LEU A 63 25.99 1.59 37.47
C LEU A 63 24.50 1.68 37.83
N PRO A 64 24.11 2.51 38.81
CA PRO A 64 22.71 2.72 39.19
C PRO A 64 21.99 3.65 38.19
N ILE A 65 21.99 3.26 36.91
CA ILE A 65 21.43 4.03 35.77
C ILE A 65 20.42 3.21 34.95
N TRP A 66 19.84 2.17 35.55
CA TRP A 66 18.91 1.26 34.89
C TRP A 66 17.68 2.01 34.34
N GLU A 67 17.27 3.12 34.96
CA GLU A 67 16.18 3.97 34.48
C GLU A 67 16.46 4.51 33.07
N PHE A 68 17.72 4.88 32.78
CA PHE A 68 18.12 5.35 31.45
C PHE A 68 18.00 4.25 30.39
N GLY A 69 18.25 2.98 30.77
CA GLY A 69 18.04 1.84 29.88
C GLY A 69 16.58 1.72 29.43
N ILE A 70 15.64 1.92 30.36
CA ILE A 70 14.19 1.93 30.05
C ILE A 70 13.84 3.10 29.14
N VAL A 71 14.30 4.31 29.46
CA VAL A 71 14.03 5.51 28.65
C VAL A 71 14.52 5.33 27.22
N ILE A 72 15.74 4.82 27.03
CA ILE A 72 16.30 4.55 25.69
C ILE A 72 15.46 3.51 24.95
N LEU A 73 15.00 2.46 25.63
CA LEU A 73 14.18 1.42 25.02
C LEU A 73 12.83 1.98 24.57
N VAL A 74 12.18 2.82 25.38
CA VAL A 74 10.93 3.50 25.02
C VAL A 74 11.14 4.41 23.81
N ILE A 75 12.21 5.21 23.79
CA ILE A 75 12.54 6.10 22.67
C ILE A 75 12.79 5.30 21.39
N ALA A 76 13.56 4.21 21.48
CA ALA A 76 13.88 3.35 20.34
C ALA A 76 12.64 2.69 19.75
N VAL A 77 11.79 2.10 20.61
CA VAL A 77 10.51 1.50 20.19
C VAL A 77 9.60 2.53 19.55
N THR A 78 9.44 3.69 20.19
CA THR A 78 8.55 4.76 19.69
C THR A 78 9.01 5.24 18.32
N ASN A 79 10.31 5.53 18.15
CA ASN A 79 10.85 5.97 16.87
C ASN A 79 10.76 4.90 15.78
N ALA A 80 11.00 3.63 16.12
CA ALA A 80 10.85 2.53 15.17
C ALA A 80 9.41 2.38 14.70
N LEU A 81 8.44 2.46 15.62
CA LEU A 81 7.01 2.41 15.28
C LEU A 81 6.57 3.60 14.43
N ILE A 82 7.05 4.81 14.73
CA ILE A 82 6.77 6.00 13.92
C ILE A 82 7.31 5.83 12.49
N LEU A 83 8.54 5.36 12.34
CA LEU A 83 9.14 5.12 11.02
C LEU A 83 8.38 4.04 10.24
N LEU A 84 7.96 2.97 10.91
CA LEU A 84 7.15 1.91 10.31
C LEU A 84 5.80 2.45 9.84
N ALA A 85 5.12 3.25 10.67
CA ALA A 85 3.84 3.86 10.32
C ALA A 85 3.96 4.83 9.14
N ILE A 86 5.03 5.63 9.09
CA ILE A 86 5.32 6.52 7.95
C ILE A 86 5.56 5.70 6.67
N ALA A 87 6.30 4.60 6.76
CA ALA A 87 6.55 3.74 5.61
C ALA A 87 5.25 3.14 5.06
N GLU A 88 4.41 2.57 5.92
CA GLU A 88 3.10 2.03 5.52
C GLU A 88 2.19 3.12 4.94
N LEU A 89 2.16 4.31 5.54
CA LEU A 89 1.39 5.44 5.02
C LEU A 89 1.80 5.80 3.60
N ILE A 90 3.11 5.84 3.31
CA ILE A 90 3.62 6.11 1.96
C ILE A 90 3.13 5.05 0.97
N MET A 91 3.14 3.78 1.37
CA MET A 91 2.66 2.68 0.52
C MET A 91 1.16 2.79 0.23
N VAL A 92 0.35 3.06 1.25
CA VAL A 92 -1.11 3.25 1.10
C VAL A 92 -1.42 4.44 0.21
N LEU A 93 -0.73 5.57 0.38
CA LEU A 93 -0.90 6.74 -0.47
C LEU A 93 -0.53 6.44 -1.94
N ALA A 94 0.52 5.65 -2.17
CA ALA A 94 0.88 5.22 -3.51
C ALA A 94 -0.24 4.40 -4.15
N ASP A 95 -0.79 3.42 -3.44
CA ASP A 95 -1.87 2.56 -3.95
C ASP A 95 -3.17 3.36 -4.22
N ILE A 96 -3.52 4.30 -3.33
CA ILE A 96 -4.65 5.22 -3.54
C ILE A 96 -4.42 6.10 -4.78
N SER A 97 -3.21 6.60 -4.98
CA SER A 97 -2.90 7.44 -6.14
C SER A 97 -3.03 6.68 -7.47
N ILE A 98 -2.61 5.41 -7.51
CA ILE A 98 -2.71 4.53 -8.68
C ILE A 98 -4.18 4.26 -9.00
N SER A 99 -4.97 3.86 -8.00
CA SER A 99 -6.39 3.54 -8.18
C SER A 99 -7.22 4.77 -8.58
N THR A 100 -6.93 5.93 -7.99
CA THR A 100 -7.57 7.21 -8.35
C THR A 100 -7.27 7.58 -9.79
N ARG A 101 -6.02 7.45 -10.24
CA ARG A 101 -5.63 7.75 -11.62
C ARG A 101 -6.27 6.79 -12.62
N ALA A 102 -6.35 5.50 -12.30
CA ALA A 102 -7.03 4.51 -13.13
C ALA A 102 -8.52 4.87 -13.30
N THR A 103 -9.16 5.30 -12.21
CA THR A 103 -10.57 5.72 -12.21
C THR A 103 -10.78 6.99 -13.04
N LEU A 104 -9.93 8.01 -12.88
CA LEU A 104 -9.99 9.24 -13.66
C LEU A 104 -9.83 8.98 -15.17
N ASN A 105 -8.86 8.14 -15.54
CA ASN A 105 -8.64 7.79 -16.95
C ASN A 105 -9.85 7.04 -17.54
N HIS A 106 -10.51 6.19 -16.75
CA HIS A 106 -11.74 5.51 -17.18
C HIS A 106 -12.86 6.51 -17.48
N PHE A 107 -13.11 7.48 -16.58
CA PHE A 107 -14.13 8.49 -16.80
C PHE A 107 -13.82 9.43 -17.98
N ALA A 108 -12.54 9.76 -18.18
CA ALA A 108 -12.10 10.55 -19.32
C ALA A 108 -12.40 9.86 -20.66
N ASP A 109 -12.11 8.55 -20.77
CA ASP A 109 -12.41 7.76 -21.99
C ASP A 109 -13.92 7.67 -22.25
N VAL A 110 -14.72 7.37 -21.22
CA VAL A 110 -16.19 7.33 -21.34
C VAL A 110 -16.74 8.67 -21.81
N THR A 111 -16.21 9.78 -21.31
CA THR A 111 -16.63 11.13 -21.71
C THR A 111 -16.25 11.43 -23.15
N LEU A 112 -14.99 11.16 -23.54
CA LEU A 112 -14.50 11.38 -24.90
C LEU A 112 -15.28 10.57 -25.94
N ARG A 113 -15.61 9.31 -25.64
CA ARG A 113 -16.43 8.48 -26.53
C ARG A 113 -17.84 9.03 -26.71
N LYS A 114 -18.51 9.45 -25.64
CA LYS A 114 -19.83 10.09 -25.72
C LYS A 114 -19.80 11.32 -26.61
N THR A 115 -18.79 12.19 -26.45
CA THR A 115 -18.63 13.37 -27.30
C THR A 115 -18.38 13.03 -28.77
N GLN A 116 -17.66 11.93 -29.07
CA GLN A 116 -17.46 11.47 -30.44
C GLN A 116 -18.70 10.83 -31.08
N GLU A 117 -19.54 10.17 -30.29
CA GLU A 117 -20.82 9.61 -30.76
C GLU A 117 -21.83 10.73 -31.04
N GLU A 118 -21.88 11.77 -30.20
CA GLU A 118 -22.73 12.95 -30.41
C GLU A 118 -22.29 13.78 -31.64
N ASN A 119 -20.99 13.93 -31.89
CA ASN A 119 -20.49 14.65 -33.08
C ASN A 119 -20.66 13.89 -34.41
N LYS A 120 -21.10 12.63 -34.37
CA LYS A 120 -21.34 11.81 -35.58
C LYS A 120 -22.83 11.73 -35.97
N GLN A 121 -23.73 12.27 -35.15
CA GLN A 121 -25.15 12.46 -35.48
C GLN A 121 -25.37 13.80 -36.17
#